data_AF-A0A3D3VWB1-F1
#
_entry.id   AF-A0A3D3VWB1-F1
#
_cell.length_a   1.000
_cell.length_b   1.000
_cell.length_c   1.000
_cell.angle_alpha   90.00
_cell.angle_beta   90.00
_cell.angle_gamma   90.00
#
_symmetry.space_group_name_H-M   'P 1'
#
loop_
_entity.id
_entity.type
_entity.pdbx_description
1 polymer ?
#
loop_
_entity_poly.entity_id
_entity_poly.type
_entity_poly.pdbx_seq_one_letter_code
_entity_poly.pdbx_strand_id
1 'polypeptide(L)'
;MSTADTGIRNEIGPFLDSPVLNDDQSEMFQLPGVSLESATLFEHCRRALTQSRSFGVNGLPLMGGGDWNDGMNLVGAKGRGESVWLAWFMATVMREMEEMSVLMDQPELARSYNQDRQTLIENIEKFAWDGEWYLRATFDDGTPLGSAANTEARIDSLPQSWAWLSGAAADPARTEKALDSAWNHLVRKDEGLVLLFDPPFDRSGPSPGYIRGYPPGVRENGGQYTHAAIWLAMAFAHRGDGTRAAEILRMLNPIEHAREPESVWRYGIEPYAVAADVYRLSGRIGQGGWSWYTGSAAWMYRAWVEEMLGLEVRGEAMRITPVIPGWWDGFQMSYRHGEALYEIQVENPEHFEHGVAWVEVDGQRVEDGVVHLGRDQVKHRIVVRMGK
;
A
#
# COMPACT_ATOMS: atom_id res chain seq x y z
N MET A 1 8.42 13.99 0.40
CA MET A 1 9.73 13.57 0.95
C MET A 1 9.83 13.99 2.41
N SER A 2 10.12 13.06 3.33
CA SER A 2 10.15 13.33 4.78
C SER A 2 11.28 14.27 5.21
N THR A 3 12.44 14.21 4.55
CA THR A 3 13.63 15.01 4.90
C THR A 3 13.74 16.34 4.16
N ALA A 4 12.92 16.56 3.13
CA ALA A 4 13.10 17.62 2.13
C ALA A 4 14.51 17.66 1.49
N ASP A 5 15.27 16.55 1.53
CA ASP A 5 16.55 16.44 0.84
C ASP A 5 16.33 16.33 -0.67
N THR A 6 16.25 17.49 -1.33
CA THR A 6 16.14 17.58 -2.77
C THR A 6 17.46 17.27 -3.47
N GLY A 7 18.59 17.22 -2.76
CA GLY A 7 19.91 16.97 -3.33
C GLY A 7 20.06 15.53 -3.83
N ILE A 8 19.45 14.56 -3.12
CA ILE A 8 19.57 13.12 -3.41
C ILE A 8 19.28 12.73 -4.86
N ARG A 9 18.39 13.45 -5.54
CA ARG A 9 18.02 13.19 -6.95
C ARG A 9 19.17 13.42 -7.94
N ASN A 10 20.15 14.25 -7.55
CA ASN A 10 21.33 14.58 -8.35
C ASN A 10 22.54 13.68 -8.04
N GLU A 11 22.46 12.84 -7.00
CA GLU A 11 23.52 11.90 -6.68
C GLU A 11 23.74 10.92 -7.84
N ILE A 12 25.00 10.68 -8.18
CA ILE A 12 25.39 9.86 -9.33
C ILE A 12 25.73 8.46 -8.86
N GLY A 13 25.03 7.46 -9.41
CA GLY A 13 25.27 6.04 -9.17
C GLY A 13 25.53 5.28 -10.47
N PRO A 14 26.35 4.21 -10.44
CA PRO A 14 26.57 3.36 -11.60
C PRO A 14 25.35 2.48 -11.88
N PHE A 15 25.16 2.09 -13.14
CA PHE A 15 24.25 0.99 -13.50
C PHE A 15 24.92 -0.37 -13.27
N LEU A 16 24.13 -1.43 -13.36
CA LEU A 16 24.61 -2.81 -13.31
C LEU A 16 24.65 -3.38 -14.73
N ASP A 17 25.61 -4.26 -14.99
CA ASP A 17 25.80 -4.94 -16.27
C ASP A 17 25.67 -6.46 -16.10
N SER A 18 24.90 -7.06 -17.00
CA SER A 18 24.48 -8.46 -16.93
C SER A 18 23.96 -8.91 -18.29
N PRO A 19 24.27 -10.14 -18.75
CA PRO A 19 23.69 -10.68 -19.97
C PRO A 19 22.16 -10.68 -19.93
N VAL A 20 21.53 -10.33 -21.04
CA VAL A 20 20.08 -10.48 -21.22
C VAL A 20 19.72 -11.96 -21.12
N LEU A 21 18.57 -12.26 -20.52
CA LEU A 21 18.03 -13.63 -20.46
C LEU A 21 17.82 -14.18 -21.88
N ASN A 22 18.17 -15.45 -22.07
CA ASN A 22 17.79 -16.17 -23.29
C ASN A 22 16.27 -16.39 -23.35
N ASP A 23 15.73 -16.65 -24.54
CA ASP A 23 14.27 -16.85 -24.73
C ASP A 23 13.69 -18.02 -23.90
N ASP A 24 14.51 -18.98 -23.48
CA ASP A 24 14.15 -20.12 -22.63
C ASP A 24 14.33 -19.87 -21.13
N GLN A 25 14.83 -18.69 -20.75
CA GLN A 25 15.10 -18.30 -19.37
C GLN A 25 14.08 -17.28 -18.86
N SER A 26 13.48 -17.56 -17.71
CA SER A 26 12.61 -16.63 -16.98
C SER A 26 13.35 -15.83 -15.89
N GLU A 27 14.45 -16.38 -15.38
CA GLU A 27 15.26 -15.76 -14.33
C GLU A 27 16.73 -16.20 -14.43
N MET A 28 17.64 -15.41 -13.86
CA MET A 28 19.06 -15.75 -13.74
C MET A 28 19.61 -15.24 -12.40
N PHE A 29 20.01 -16.18 -11.54
CA PHE A 29 20.66 -15.84 -10.26
C PHE A 29 22.16 -15.65 -10.46
N GLN A 30 22.62 -14.40 -10.44
CA GLN A 30 24.03 -14.05 -10.54
C GLN A 30 24.36 -12.75 -9.84
N LEU A 31 25.65 -12.52 -9.59
CA LEU A 31 26.17 -11.23 -9.16
C LEU A 31 26.45 -10.37 -10.41
N PRO A 32 25.66 -9.32 -10.69
CA PRO A 32 25.90 -8.48 -11.85
C PRO A 32 27.20 -7.68 -11.69
N GLY A 33 27.83 -7.35 -12.82
CA GLY A 33 28.96 -6.44 -12.86
C GLY A 33 28.52 -5.00 -12.62
N VAL A 34 29.46 -4.13 -12.25
CA VAL A 34 29.22 -2.68 -12.23
C VAL A 34 29.52 -2.13 -13.62
N SER A 35 28.55 -1.45 -14.22
CA SER A 35 28.70 -0.82 -15.54
C SER A 35 29.62 0.40 -15.47
N LEU A 36 30.26 0.73 -16.60
CA LEU A 36 30.93 2.02 -16.78
C LEU A 36 29.94 3.17 -16.95
N GLU A 37 28.68 2.87 -17.28
CA GLU A 37 27.62 3.86 -17.36
C GLU A 37 27.15 4.24 -15.96
N SER A 38 26.99 5.54 -15.73
CA SER A 38 26.44 6.10 -14.49
C SER A 38 25.51 7.25 -14.82
N ALA A 39 24.56 7.51 -13.93
CA ALA A 39 23.64 8.61 -14.07
C ALA A 39 23.13 9.08 -12.71
N THR A 40 22.44 10.22 -12.71
CA THR A 40 21.77 10.72 -11.51
C THR A 40 20.69 9.75 -11.05
N LEU A 41 20.38 9.74 -9.75
CA LEU A 41 19.29 8.94 -9.20
C LEU A 41 17.96 9.20 -9.93
N PHE A 42 17.69 10.46 -10.31
CA PHE A 42 16.52 10.78 -11.13
C PHE A 42 16.48 10.02 -12.46
N GLU A 43 17.62 9.90 -13.15
CA GLU A 43 17.71 9.15 -14.41
C GLU A 43 17.54 7.64 -14.19
N HIS A 44 18.04 7.09 -13.08
CA HIS A 44 17.75 5.71 -12.68
C HIS A 44 16.25 5.47 -12.51
N CYS A 45 15.55 6.34 -11.79
CA CYS A 45 14.10 6.28 -11.63
C CYS A 45 13.36 6.38 -12.99
N ARG A 46 13.80 7.30 -13.86
CA ARG A 46 13.23 7.48 -15.21
C ARG A 46 13.36 6.20 -16.05
N ARG A 47 14.54 5.57 -16.05
CA ARG A 47 14.78 4.33 -16.80
C ARG A 47 14.02 3.15 -16.21
N ALA A 48 13.94 3.03 -14.89
CA ALA A 48 13.14 1.99 -14.22
C ALA A 48 11.66 2.10 -14.62
N LEU A 49 11.08 3.30 -14.57
CA LEU A 49 9.70 3.52 -15.02
C LEU A 49 9.56 3.23 -16.51
N THR A 50 10.47 3.70 -17.35
CA THR A 50 10.46 3.42 -18.81
C THR A 50 10.46 1.92 -19.11
N GLN A 51 11.30 1.15 -18.42
CA GLN A 51 11.37 -0.31 -18.57
C GLN A 51 10.07 -1.00 -18.13
N SER A 52 9.42 -0.49 -17.07
CA SER A 52 8.16 -1.04 -16.57
C SER A 52 6.94 -0.75 -17.45
N ARG A 53 7.04 0.17 -18.41
CA ARG A 53 5.93 0.62 -19.29
C ARG A 53 5.66 -0.32 -20.47
N SER A 54 5.55 -1.61 -20.20
CA SER A 54 5.06 -2.59 -21.16
C SER A 54 3.57 -2.82 -20.92
N PHE A 55 2.73 -2.54 -21.92
CA PHE A 55 1.28 -2.61 -21.81
C PHE A 55 0.70 -3.75 -22.66
N GLY A 56 -0.35 -4.38 -22.15
CA GLY A 56 -1.11 -5.39 -22.89
C GLY A 56 -2.19 -4.78 -23.79
N VAL A 57 -3.10 -5.65 -24.24
CA VAL A 57 -4.14 -5.30 -25.22
C VAL A 57 -5.16 -4.28 -24.71
N ASN A 58 -5.37 -4.22 -23.39
CA ASN A 58 -6.29 -3.27 -22.76
C ASN A 58 -5.57 -1.99 -22.31
N GLY A 59 -4.27 -1.85 -22.61
CA GLY A 59 -3.47 -0.71 -22.20
C GLY A 59 -3.16 -0.70 -20.69
N LEU A 60 -3.19 -1.86 -20.04
CA LEU A 60 -2.78 -2.06 -18.66
C LEU A 60 -1.37 -2.69 -18.60
N PRO A 61 -0.58 -2.47 -17.54
CA PRO A 61 0.78 -3.00 -17.47
C PRO A 61 0.78 -4.52 -17.51
N LEU A 62 1.68 -5.10 -18.31
CA LEU A 62 1.89 -6.54 -18.36
C LEU A 62 2.33 -7.05 -16.99
N MET A 63 1.70 -8.15 -16.54
CA MET A 63 2.03 -8.78 -15.26
C MET A 63 3.31 -9.62 -15.34
N GLY A 64 3.69 -10.09 -16.54
CA GLY A 64 4.90 -10.89 -16.74
C GLY A 64 4.95 -12.11 -15.81
N GLY A 65 6.13 -12.35 -15.22
CA GLY A 65 6.37 -13.43 -14.27
C GLY A 65 5.91 -13.15 -12.83
N GLY A 66 5.16 -12.08 -12.60
CA GLY A 66 4.67 -11.68 -11.28
C GLY A 66 4.59 -10.16 -11.13
N ASP A 67 3.71 -9.72 -10.26
CA ASP A 67 3.70 -8.35 -9.76
C ASP A 67 4.11 -8.35 -8.28
N TRP A 68 3.47 -7.59 -7.38
CA TRP A 68 3.76 -7.72 -5.95
C TRP A 68 3.46 -9.12 -5.38
N ASN A 69 2.51 -9.86 -5.98
CA ASN A 69 2.27 -11.24 -5.60
C ASN A 69 3.15 -12.18 -6.45
N ASP A 70 4.33 -12.50 -5.92
CA ASP A 70 5.30 -13.40 -6.55
C ASP A 70 4.69 -14.78 -6.90
N GLY A 71 3.68 -15.22 -6.15
CA GLY A 71 3.00 -16.50 -6.33
C GLY A 71 2.20 -16.62 -7.62
N MET A 72 1.83 -15.49 -8.22
CA MET A 72 1.02 -15.42 -9.44
C MET A 72 1.89 -15.40 -10.72
N ASN A 73 2.96 -16.18 -10.74
CA ASN A 73 4.00 -16.13 -11.76
C ASN A 73 3.63 -16.67 -13.15
N LEU A 74 2.44 -17.26 -13.31
CA LEU A 74 1.95 -17.77 -14.59
C LEU A 74 0.78 -16.97 -15.18
N VAL A 75 0.37 -15.87 -14.54
CA VAL A 75 -0.74 -15.04 -15.04
C VAL A 75 -0.39 -14.37 -16.37
N GLY A 76 0.81 -13.79 -16.46
CA GLY A 76 1.29 -13.06 -17.64
C GLY A 76 2.58 -13.62 -18.24
N ALA A 77 2.92 -14.89 -17.99
CA ALA A 77 4.21 -15.47 -18.36
C ALA A 77 4.46 -15.51 -19.88
N LYS A 78 3.42 -15.41 -20.71
CA LYS A 78 3.53 -15.31 -22.18
C LYS A 78 3.49 -13.86 -22.69
N GLY A 79 3.63 -12.89 -21.79
CA GLY A 79 3.72 -11.47 -22.12
C GLY A 79 2.41 -10.84 -22.60
N ARG A 80 1.26 -11.38 -22.18
CA ARG A 80 -0.07 -10.85 -22.55
C ARG A 80 -0.96 -10.55 -21.36
N GLY A 81 -0.81 -11.28 -20.25
CA GLY A 81 -1.59 -11.02 -19.05
C GLY A 81 -1.27 -9.66 -18.43
N GLU A 82 -2.27 -8.97 -17.93
CA GLU A 82 -2.18 -7.60 -17.41
C GLU A 82 -2.55 -7.52 -15.93
N SER A 83 -1.86 -6.67 -15.16
CA SER A 83 -2.11 -6.49 -13.72
C SER A 83 -2.81 -5.16 -13.42
N VAL A 84 -3.94 -5.23 -12.72
CA VAL A 84 -4.71 -4.04 -12.31
C VAL A 84 -4.08 -3.36 -11.10
N TRP A 85 -3.53 -4.14 -10.15
CA TRP A 85 -2.77 -3.57 -9.04
C TRP A 85 -1.56 -2.78 -9.55
N LEU A 86 -0.80 -3.36 -10.49
CA LEU A 86 0.37 -2.69 -11.06
C LEU A 86 -0.04 -1.43 -11.84
N ALA A 87 -1.22 -1.42 -12.47
CA ALA A 87 -1.78 -0.25 -13.12
C ALA A 87 -1.98 0.91 -12.14
N TRP A 88 -2.63 0.66 -11.00
CA TRP A 88 -2.81 1.68 -9.95
C TRP A 88 -1.47 2.15 -9.37
N PHE A 89 -0.57 1.21 -9.06
CA PHE A 89 0.74 1.55 -8.54
C PHE A 89 1.55 2.39 -9.54
N MET A 90 1.54 2.03 -10.83
CA MET A 90 2.21 2.79 -11.87
C MET A 90 1.61 4.19 -12.04
N ALA A 91 0.28 4.35 -11.91
CA ALA A 91 -0.34 5.67 -11.91
C ALA A 91 0.14 6.53 -10.73
N THR A 92 0.34 5.93 -9.54
CA THR A 92 0.97 6.61 -8.39
C THR A 92 2.40 7.03 -8.71
N VAL A 93 3.23 6.11 -9.23
CA VAL A 93 4.63 6.40 -9.57
C VAL A 93 4.74 7.50 -10.64
N MET A 94 3.86 7.51 -11.65
CA MET A 94 3.83 8.56 -12.67
C MET A 94 3.50 9.94 -12.09
N ARG A 95 2.60 10.02 -11.09
CA ARG A 95 2.34 11.29 -10.38
C ARG A 95 3.59 11.78 -9.65
N GLU A 96 4.25 10.90 -8.91
CA GLU A 96 5.49 11.27 -8.19
C GLU A 96 6.61 11.66 -9.17
N MET A 97 6.71 10.98 -10.33
CA MET A 97 7.66 11.32 -11.40
C MET A 97 7.30 12.61 -12.11
N GLU A 98 6.03 12.96 -12.25
CA GLU A 98 5.58 14.28 -12.73
C GLU A 98 6.09 15.38 -11.80
N GLU A 99 5.84 15.27 -10.49
CA GLU A 99 6.31 16.23 -9.47
C GLU A 99 7.84 16.34 -9.47
N MET A 100 8.55 15.20 -9.51
CA MET A 100 10.01 15.19 -9.60
C MET A 100 10.52 15.83 -10.89
N SER A 101 9.84 15.65 -12.02
CA SER A 101 10.24 16.24 -13.31
C SER A 101 10.12 17.76 -13.28
N VAL A 102 9.08 18.31 -12.62
CA VAL A 102 8.96 19.76 -12.40
C VAL A 102 10.13 20.28 -11.56
N LEU A 103 10.49 19.57 -10.48
CA LEU A 103 11.61 19.94 -9.62
C LEU A 103 12.99 19.80 -10.29
N MET A 104 13.06 19.06 -11.39
CA MET A 104 14.26 18.88 -12.23
C MET A 104 14.27 19.81 -13.44
N ASP A 105 13.35 20.79 -13.50
CA ASP A 105 13.17 21.71 -14.63
C ASP A 105 12.94 21.00 -15.98
N GLN A 106 12.18 19.89 -15.96
CA GLN A 106 11.81 19.09 -17.15
C GLN A 106 10.28 19.11 -17.40
N PRO A 107 9.70 20.25 -17.83
CA PRO A 107 8.25 20.40 -17.96
C PRO A 107 7.63 19.56 -19.08
N GLU A 108 8.36 19.23 -20.15
CA GLU A 108 7.90 18.30 -21.20
C GLU A 108 7.73 16.88 -20.65
N LEU A 109 8.68 16.43 -19.82
CA LEU A 109 8.65 15.11 -19.22
C LEU A 109 7.52 15.01 -18.19
N ALA A 110 7.34 16.04 -17.36
CA ALA A 110 6.21 16.14 -16.44
C ALA A 110 4.86 16.01 -17.19
N ARG A 111 4.69 16.74 -18.29
CA ARG A 111 3.48 16.66 -19.14
C ARG A 111 3.27 15.27 -19.74
N SER A 112 4.33 14.60 -20.18
CA SER A 112 4.23 13.22 -20.69
C SER A 112 3.74 12.26 -19.60
N TYR A 113 4.32 12.32 -18.39
CA TYR A 113 3.87 11.47 -17.29
C TYR A 113 2.42 11.72 -16.91
N ASN A 114 1.99 12.99 -16.89
CA ASN A 114 0.60 13.31 -16.65
C ASN A 114 -0.32 12.69 -17.70
N GLN A 115 0.00 12.85 -18.99
CA GLN A 115 -0.80 12.31 -20.10
C GLN A 115 -0.86 10.77 -20.09
N ASP A 116 0.29 10.13 -19.86
CA ASP A 116 0.40 8.67 -19.76
C ASP A 116 -0.41 8.14 -18.58
N ARG A 117 -0.33 8.82 -17.44
CA ARG A 117 -1.11 8.50 -16.23
C ARG A 117 -2.61 8.60 -16.48
N GLN A 118 -3.09 9.67 -17.13
CA GLN A 118 -4.52 9.82 -17.45
C GLN A 118 -4.99 8.72 -18.40
N THR A 119 -4.22 8.41 -19.44
CA THR A 119 -4.53 7.32 -20.36
C THR A 119 -4.64 5.98 -19.63
N LEU A 120 -3.72 5.72 -18.69
CA LEU A 120 -3.75 4.52 -17.87
C LEU A 120 -4.99 4.46 -16.97
N ILE A 121 -5.35 5.55 -16.30
CA ILE A 121 -6.57 5.63 -15.47
C ILE A 121 -7.82 5.35 -16.31
N GLU A 122 -7.94 5.95 -17.49
CA GLU A 122 -9.06 5.71 -18.42
C GLU A 122 -9.15 4.22 -18.80
N ASN A 123 -8.01 3.56 -19.06
CA ASN A 123 -7.98 2.14 -19.37
C ASN A 123 -8.39 1.28 -18.17
N ILE A 124 -7.93 1.60 -16.96
CA ILE A 124 -8.34 0.88 -15.74
C ILE A 124 -9.85 0.96 -15.57
N GLU A 125 -10.42 2.16 -15.64
CA GLU A 125 -11.87 2.36 -15.46
C GLU A 125 -12.71 1.68 -16.55
N LYS A 126 -12.16 1.59 -17.77
CA LYS A 126 -12.85 0.98 -18.90
C LYS A 126 -12.81 -0.55 -18.87
N PHE A 127 -11.68 -1.14 -18.50
CA PHE A 127 -11.41 -2.57 -18.71
C PHE A 127 -11.27 -3.39 -17.43
N ALA A 128 -11.00 -2.76 -16.28
CA ALA A 128 -10.77 -3.47 -15.03
C ALA A 128 -11.98 -3.47 -14.10
N TRP A 129 -13.06 -2.75 -14.39
CA TRP A 129 -14.25 -2.72 -13.52
C TRP A 129 -15.16 -3.93 -13.76
N ASP A 130 -15.44 -4.70 -12.72
CA ASP A 130 -16.24 -5.95 -12.77
C ASP A 130 -17.68 -5.76 -12.23
N GLY A 131 -18.08 -4.52 -11.93
CA GLY A 131 -19.45 -4.17 -11.51
C GLY A 131 -19.57 -3.76 -10.03
N GLU A 132 -18.87 -4.45 -9.14
CA GLU A 132 -18.82 -4.17 -7.69
C GLU A 132 -17.39 -3.85 -7.19
N TRP A 133 -16.37 -4.37 -7.87
CA TRP A 133 -14.96 -4.16 -7.56
C TRP A 133 -14.11 -4.18 -8.84
N TYR A 134 -12.82 -3.87 -8.71
CA TYR A 134 -11.87 -4.00 -9.81
C TYR A 134 -11.31 -5.43 -9.89
N LEU A 135 -11.13 -5.92 -11.12
CA LEU A 135 -10.44 -7.17 -11.41
C LEU A 135 -9.04 -7.19 -10.78
N ARG A 136 -8.52 -8.38 -10.55
CA ARG A 136 -7.13 -8.58 -10.09
C ARG A 136 -6.14 -8.48 -11.24
N ALA A 137 -6.46 -9.14 -12.34
CA ALA A 137 -5.61 -9.26 -13.53
C ALA A 137 -6.41 -9.86 -14.70
N THR A 138 -5.78 -9.93 -15.86
CA THR A 138 -6.18 -10.80 -16.98
C THR A 138 -5.07 -11.81 -17.24
N PHE A 139 -5.42 -13.06 -17.51
CA PHE A 139 -4.47 -14.09 -17.94
C PHE A 139 -4.01 -13.85 -19.38
N ASP A 140 -2.93 -14.51 -19.79
CA ASP A 140 -2.41 -14.45 -21.17
C ASP A 140 -3.42 -14.84 -22.26
N ASP A 141 -4.44 -15.64 -21.93
CA ASP A 141 -5.53 -16.03 -22.84
C ASP A 141 -6.73 -15.08 -22.82
N GLY A 142 -6.67 -14.02 -22.02
CA GLY A 142 -7.73 -13.03 -21.82
C GLY A 142 -8.75 -13.40 -20.74
N THR A 143 -8.63 -14.55 -20.08
CA THR A 143 -9.51 -14.92 -18.97
C THR A 143 -9.35 -13.92 -17.82
N PRO A 144 -10.44 -13.36 -17.26
CA PRO A 144 -10.35 -12.47 -16.11
C PRO A 144 -10.00 -13.22 -14.83
N LEU A 145 -9.25 -12.56 -13.94
CA LEU A 145 -8.94 -12.99 -12.59
C LEU A 145 -9.42 -11.92 -11.59
N GLY A 146 -9.94 -12.31 -10.42
CA GLY A 146 -10.55 -11.35 -9.49
C GLY A 146 -11.92 -10.85 -9.94
N SER A 147 -12.64 -11.64 -10.73
CA SER A 147 -14.00 -11.37 -11.19
C SER A 147 -15.02 -12.13 -10.36
N ALA A 148 -16.22 -11.55 -10.21
CA ALA A 148 -17.42 -12.18 -9.69
C ALA A 148 -17.78 -13.48 -10.42
N ALA A 149 -17.34 -13.65 -11.67
CA ALA A 149 -17.52 -14.89 -12.44
C ALA A 149 -16.53 -16.01 -12.05
N ASN A 150 -15.45 -15.71 -11.33
CA ASN A 150 -14.48 -16.72 -10.93
C ASN A 150 -14.98 -17.52 -9.71
N THR A 151 -14.70 -18.83 -9.71
CA THR A 151 -15.02 -19.74 -8.59
C THR A 151 -13.97 -19.72 -7.48
N GLU A 152 -12.74 -19.32 -7.81
CA GLU A 152 -11.59 -19.13 -6.92
C GLU A 152 -11.00 -17.74 -7.20
N ALA A 153 -10.36 -17.12 -6.20
CA ALA A 153 -9.83 -15.76 -6.25
C ALA A 153 -10.82 -14.76 -6.88
N ARG A 154 -12.06 -14.79 -6.38
CA ARG A 154 -13.18 -13.99 -6.90
C ARG A 154 -13.00 -12.50 -6.64
N ILE A 155 -12.40 -12.15 -5.51
CA ILE A 155 -12.04 -10.78 -5.15
C ILE A 155 -10.69 -10.80 -4.45
N ASP A 156 -9.82 -9.88 -4.84
CA ASP A 156 -8.47 -9.67 -4.28
C ASP A 156 -8.39 -8.25 -3.70
N SER A 157 -7.73 -8.10 -2.55
CA SER A 157 -7.62 -6.85 -1.80
C SER A 157 -6.76 -5.80 -2.48
N LEU A 158 -5.77 -6.20 -3.27
CA LEU A 158 -4.73 -5.32 -3.80
C LEU A 158 -5.29 -4.24 -4.73
N PRO A 159 -6.07 -4.56 -5.79
CA PRO A 159 -6.61 -3.54 -6.68
C PRO A 159 -7.57 -2.60 -5.96
N GLN A 160 -8.32 -3.09 -4.96
CA GLN A 160 -9.34 -2.28 -4.28
C GLN A 160 -8.70 -1.27 -3.34
N SER A 161 -7.71 -1.73 -2.56
CA SER A 161 -6.90 -0.87 -1.70
C SER A 161 -6.18 0.20 -2.51
N TRP A 162 -5.54 -0.19 -3.62
CA TRP A 162 -4.74 0.73 -4.44
C TRP A 162 -5.56 1.65 -5.34
N ALA A 163 -6.80 1.31 -5.69
CA ALA A 163 -7.72 2.25 -6.33
C ALA A 163 -7.94 3.49 -5.44
N TRP A 164 -8.00 3.31 -4.12
CA TRP A 164 -8.09 4.41 -3.17
C TRP A 164 -6.73 5.08 -2.90
N LEU A 165 -5.71 4.29 -2.53
CA LEU A 165 -4.38 4.81 -2.15
C LEU A 165 -3.68 5.58 -3.28
N SER A 166 -3.95 5.21 -4.54
CA SER A 166 -3.39 5.92 -5.68
C SER A 166 -3.93 7.35 -5.81
N GLY A 167 -5.12 7.63 -5.27
CA GLY A 167 -5.86 8.88 -5.47
C GLY A 167 -6.13 9.18 -6.95
N ALA A 168 -6.08 8.15 -7.81
CA ALA A 168 -6.05 8.31 -9.27
C ALA A 168 -7.38 7.95 -9.94
N ALA A 169 -8.22 7.15 -9.29
CA ALA A 169 -9.47 6.67 -9.86
C ALA A 169 -10.42 7.81 -10.24
N ALA A 170 -11.07 7.67 -11.39
CA ALA A 170 -11.88 8.74 -11.97
C ALA A 170 -13.32 8.77 -11.43
N ASP A 171 -13.80 7.66 -10.88
CA ASP A 171 -15.16 7.52 -10.34
C ASP A 171 -15.10 7.17 -8.83
N PRO A 172 -15.33 8.15 -7.93
CA PRO A 172 -15.33 7.93 -6.49
C PRO A 172 -16.37 6.90 -6.03
N ALA A 173 -17.51 6.79 -6.72
CA ALA A 173 -18.53 5.82 -6.33
C ALA A 173 -18.06 4.37 -6.56
N ARG A 174 -17.25 4.14 -7.61
CA ARG A 174 -16.64 2.82 -7.86
C ARG A 174 -15.59 2.47 -6.83
N THR A 175 -14.73 3.41 -6.46
CA THR A 175 -13.67 3.15 -5.46
C THR A 175 -14.25 2.92 -4.07
N GLU A 176 -15.27 3.68 -3.67
CA GLU A 176 -16.01 3.44 -2.43
C GLU A 176 -16.61 2.04 -2.41
N LYS A 177 -17.27 1.66 -3.51
CA LYS A 177 -17.91 0.36 -3.67
C LYS A 177 -16.91 -0.80 -3.71
N ALA A 178 -15.76 -0.62 -4.34
CA ALA A 178 -14.67 -1.59 -4.35
C ALA A 178 -14.10 -1.81 -2.94
N LEU A 179 -13.88 -0.72 -2.19
CA LEU A 179 -13.36 -0.77 -0.83
C LEU A 179 -14.35 -1.43 0.14
N ASP A 180 -15.64 -1.10 0.02
CA ASP A 180 -16.70 -1.75 0.80
C ASP A 180 -16.88 -3.23 0.40
N SER A 181 -16.68 -3.58 -0.87
CA SER A 181 -16.66 -4.98 -1.31
C SER A 181 -15.49 -5.75 -0.68
N ALA A 182 -14.28 -5.18 -0.68
CA ALA A 182 -13.12 -5.77 0.00
C ALA A 182 -13.40 -5.98 1.50
N TRP A 183 -14.01 -4.99 2.18
CA TRP A 183 -14.45 -5.15 3.56
C TRP A 183 -15.38 -6.34 3.75
N ASN A 184 -16.49 -6.36 3.02
CA ASN A 184 -17.54 -7.36 3.18
C ASN A 184 -17.06 -8.78 2.84
N HIS A 185 -16.14 -8.90 1.88
CA HIS A 185 -15.69 -10.19 1.38
C HIS A 185 -14.37 -10.68 1.95
N LEU A 186 -13.52 -9.83 2.51
CA LEU A 186 -12.16 -10.22 2.93
C LEU A 186 -11.89 -10.00 4.43
N VAL A 187 -12.66 -9.16 5.13
CA VAL A 187 -12.54 -8.99 6.58
C VAL A 187 -13.42 -10.00 7.30
N ARG A 188 -12.80 -10.94 8.03
CA ARG A 188 -13.45 -11.99 8.81
C ARG A 188 -13.38 -11.62 10.29
N LYS A 189 -14.33 -10.81 10.76
CA LYS A 189 -14.35 -10.32 12.16
C LYS A 189 -14.42 -11.46 13.19
N ASP A 190 -15.14 -12.50 12.87
CA ASP A 190 -15.32 -13.71 13.68
C ASP A 190 -14.07 -14.58 13.76
N GLU A 191 -13.29 -14.62 12.69
CA GLU A 191 -11.99 -15.32 12.64
C GLU A 191 -10.82 -14.44 13.11
N GLY A 192 -11.02 -13.11 13.15
CA GLY A 192 -9.97 -12.13 13.46
C GLY A 192 -8.93 -12.01 12.34
N LEU A 193 -9.35 -12.15 11.08
CA LEU A 193 -8.46 -12.20 9.90
C LEU A 193 -8.88 -11.22 8.81
N VAL A 194 -7.91 -10.75 8.04
CA VAL A 194 -8.10 -9.95 6.83
C VAL A 194 -7.40 -10.63 5.65
N LEU A 195 -8.19 -11.20 4.75
CA LEU A 195 -7.68 -12.08 3.69
C LEU A 195 -7.12 -11.30 2.50
N LEU A 196 -6.11 -11.87 1.84
CA LEU A 196 -5.56 -11.30 0.60
C LEU A 196 -6.57 -11.41 -0.55
N PHE A 197 -7.18 -12.59 -0.72
CA PHE A 197 -8.27 -12.84 -1.66
C PHE A 197 -9.14 -14.01 -1.17
N ASP A 198 -10.35 -14.15 -1.73
CA ASP A 198 -11.26 -15.24 -1.40
C ASP A 198 -12.12 -15.61 -2.63
N PRO A 199 -12.44 -16.90 -2.85
CA PRO A 199 -11.88 -18.09 -2.20
C PRO A 199 -10.41 -18.37 -2.59
N PRO A 200 -9.65 -19.21 -1.85
CA PRO A 200 -8.30 -19.64 -2.24
C PRO A 200 -8.29 -20.46 -3.55
N PHE A 201 -7.15 -20.50 -4.23
CA PHE A 201 -6.94 -21.41 -5.35
C PHE A 201 -6.78 -22.86 -4.89
N ASP A 202 -7.36 -23.81 -5.65
CA ASP A 202 -7.17 -25.26 -5.48
C ASP A 202 -7.09 -25.93 -6.86
N ARG A 203 -8.13 -25.79 -7.68
CA ARG A 203 -8.28 -26.58 -8.92
C ARG A 203 -8.64 -25.78 -10.16
N SER A 204 -9.02 -24.52 -10.02
CA SER A 204 -9.44 -23.72 -11.18
C SER A 204 -8.29 -23.54 -12.19
N GLY A 205 -8.68 -23.39 -13.44
CA GLY A 205 -7.81 -22.96 -14.54
C GLY A 205 -8.29 -21.62 -15.10
N PRO A 206 -7.41 -20.81 -15.72
CA PRO A 206 -5.97 -21.02 -15.93
C PRO A 206 -5.12 -21.05 -14.64
N SER A 207 -3.91 -21.60 -14.71
CA SER A 207 -3.03 -21.70 -13.54
C SER A 207 -2.48 -20.32 -13.15
N PRO A 208 -2.66 -19.85 -11.90
CA PRO A 208 -2.09 -18.58 -11.46
C PRO A 208 -0.57 -18.66 -11.29
N GLY A 209 -0.02 -19.84 -11.00
CA GLY A 209 1.40 -20.00 -10.70
C GLY A 209 1.64 -20.93 -9.53
N TYR A 210 2.82 -20.79 -8.91
CA TYR A 210 3.18 -21.59 -7.75
C TYR A 210 2.33 -21.29 -6.51
N ILE A 211 1.59 -20.18 -6.47
CA ILE A 211 0.64 -19.86 -5.39
C ILE A 211 -0.35 -20.99 -5.13
N ARG A 212 -0.79 -21.70 -6.18
CA ARG A 212 -1.69 -22.85 -6.07
C ARG A 212 -1.00 -24.09 -5.47
N GLY A 213 0.32 -24.08 -5.35
CA GLY A 213 1.10 -25.09 -4.63
C GLY A 213 0.97 -24.97 -3.11
N TYR A 214 0.54 -23.82 -2.59
CA TYR A 214 0.21 -23.68 -1.17
C TYR A 214 -1.18 -24.28 -0.86
N PRO A 215 -1.35 -24.93 0.31
CA PRO A 215 -2.68 -25.32 0.75
C PRO A 215 -3.65 -24.14 0.83
N PRO A 216 -4.95 -24.32 0.53
CA PRO A 216 -5.96 -23.28 0.67
C PRO A 216 -5.95 -22.62 2.06
N GLY A 217 -5.79 -21.29 2.10
CA GLY A 217 -5.73 -20.49 3.33
C GLY A 217 -4.31 -20.29 3.91
N VAL A 218 -3.26 -20.68 3.20
CA VAL A 218 -1.86 -20.51 3.63
C VAL A 218 -1.17 -19.41 2.81
N ARG A 219 -0.46 -18.51 3.51
CA ARG A 219 0.32 -17.41 2.91
C ARG A 219 -0.50 -16.62 1.88
N GLU A 220 0.02 -16.44 0.67
CA GLU A 220 -0.63 -15.72 -0.41
C GLU A 220 -1.88 -16.45 -0.92
N ASN A 221 -2.03 -17.76 -0.73
CA ASN A 221 -3.17 -18.51 -1.24
C ASN A 221 -4.43 -18.39 -0.36
N GLY A 222 -5.01 -17.20 -0.32
CA GLY A 222 -6.26 -16.90 0.40
C GLY A 222 -6.14 -16.88 1.93
N GLY A 223 -4.91 -16.82 2.47
CA GLY A 223 -4.66 -16.48 3.87
C GLY A 223 -4.67 -14.96 4.10
N GLN A 224 -4.43 -14.54 5.34
CA GLN A 224 -4.07 -13.15 5.62
C GLN A 224 -2.61 -12.94 5.27
N TYR A 225 -2.35 -12.07 4.31
CA TYR A 225 -1.01 -11.54 4.09
C TYR A 225 -0.95 -10.12 4.65
N THR A 226 -0.27 -9.97 5.79
CA THR A 226 -0.40 -8.78 6.65
C THR A 226 -0.06 -7.48 5.93
N HIS A 227 0.93 -7.49 5.03
CA HIS A 227 1.29 -6.34 4.21
C HIS A 227 0.11 -5.83 3.37
N ALA A 228 -0.61 -6.73 2.68
CA ALA A 228 -1.78 -6.37 1.89
C ALA A 228 -2.96 -5.93 2.76
N ALA A 229 -3.14 -6.56 3.92
CA ALA A 229 -4.17 -6.15 4.88
C ALA A 229 -3.90 -4.75 5.46
N ILE A 230 -2.63 -4.37 5.65
CA ILE A 230 -2.27 -3.01 6.06
C ILE A 230 -2.66 -2.00 4.98
N TRP A 231 -2.42 -2.28 3.69
CA TRP A 231 -2.87 -1.39 2.62
C TRP A 231 -4.39 -1.22 2.61
N LEU A 232 -5.15 -2.26 2.94
CA LEU A 232 -6.60 -2.13 3.09
C LEU A 232 -6.95 -1.17 4.24
N ALA A 233 -6.28 -1.28 5.40
CA ALA A 233 -6.47 -0.33 6.50
C ALA A 233 -6.11 1.10 6.11
N MET A 234 -4.99 1.29 5.41
CA MET A 234 -4.56 2.60 4.92
C MET A 234 -5.58 3.19 3.93
N ALA A 235 -6.19 2.36 3.07
CA ALA A 235 -7.25 2.81 2.16
C ALA A 235 -8.49 3.31 2.93
N PHE A 236 -8.90 2.63 4.00
CA PHE A 236 -9.96 3.14 4.90
C PHE A 236 -9.56 4.45 5.58
N ALA A 237 -8.31 4.57 6.05
CA ALA A 237 -7.81 5.80 6.66
C ALA A 237 -7.80 6.95 5.64
N HIS A 238 -7.33 6.75 4.41
CA HIS A 238 -7.37 7.76 3.34
C HIS A 238 -8.79 8.18 2.96
N ARG A 239 -9.81 7.33 3.22
CA ARG A 239 -11.22 7.70 3.05
C ARG A 239 -11.78 8.51 4.23
N GLY A 240 -11.06 8.59 5.34
CA GLY A 240 -11.53 9.20 6.58
C GLY A 240 -12.35 8.25 7.46
N ASP A 241 -12.26 6.94 7.22
CA ASP A 241 -12.95 5.89 7.98
C ASP A 241 -12.02 5.28 9.03
N GLY A 242 -11.76 6.05 10.09
CA GLY A 242 -10.85 5.68 11.16
C GLY A 242 -11.33 4.47 11.96
N THR A 243 -12.64 4.24 12.03
CA THR A 243 -13.21 3.08 12.72
C THR A 243 -12.81 1.78 12.02
N ARG A 244 -13.09 1.63 10.72
CA ARG A 244 -12.74 0.40 10.00
C ARG A 244 -11.24 0.21 9.84
N ALA A 245 -10.49 1.30 9.64
CA ALA A 245 -9.04 1.26 9.61
C ALA A 245 -8.47 0.71 10.94
N ALA A 246 -8.93 1.24 12.09
CA ALA A 246 -8.50 0.76 13.41
C ALA A 246 -8.93 -0.69 13.68
N GLU A 247 -10.12 -1.10 13.26
CA GLU A 247 -10.57 -2.50 13.41
C GLU A 247 -9.63 -3.46 12.68
N ILE A 248 -9.24 -3.15 11.44
CA ILE A 248 -8.26 -3.96 10.69
C ILE A 248 -6.91 -3.95 11.43
N LEU A 249 -6.35 -2.79 11.76
CA LEU A 249 -5.03 -2.73 12.41
C LEU A 249 -4.98 -3.45 13.75
N ARG A 250 -6.10 -3.52 14.48
CA ARG A 250 -6.23 -4.36 15.68
C ARG A 250 -6.22 -5.84 15.35
N MET A 251 -6.92 -6.30 14.30
CA MET A 251 -6.84 -7.71 13.85
C MET A 251 -5.42 -8.10 13.42
N LEU A 252 -4.62 -7.14 12.94
CA LEU A 252 -3.24 -7.39 12.50
C LEU A 252 -2.20 -7.27 13.63
N ASN A 253 -2.59 -6.79 14.80
CA ASN A 253 -1.66 -6.50 15.89
C ASN A 253 -1.25 -7.80 16.61
N PRO A 254 0.05 -8.16 16.63
CA PRO A 254 0.51 -9.39 17.26
C PRO A 254 0.21 -9.47 18.77
N ILE A 255 0.06 -8.33 19.44
CA ILE A 255 -0.35 -8.27 20.85
C ILE A 255 -1.81 -8.72 21.02
N GLU A 256 -2.69 -8.37 20.09
CA GLU A 256 -4.10 -8.76 20.12
C GLU A 256 -4.26 -10.28 19.91
N HIS A 257 -3.36 -10.91 19.16
CA HIS A 257 -3.32 -12.37 18.99
C HIS A 257 -2.82 -13.13 20.24
N ALA A 258 -2.34 -12.43 21.27
CA ALA A 258 -1.72 -13.02 22.46
C ALA A 258 -2.26 -12.46 23.78
N ARG A 259 -3.50 -11.95 23.78
CA ARG A 259 -4.16 -11.44 24.99
C ARG A 259 -4.50 -12.54 26.00
N GLU A 260 -4.86 -13.73 25.50
CA GLU A 260 -5.28 -14.86 26.33
C GLU A 260 -4.35 -16.06 26.13
N PRO A 261 -4.13 -16.91 27.15
CA PRO A 261 -3.25 -18.08 27.02
C PRO A 261 -3.59 -18.98 25.82
N GLU A 262 -4.87 -19.21 25.55
CA GLU A 262 -5.32 -20.01 24.41
C GLU A 262 -5.02 -19.34 23.06
N SER A 263 -5.06 -18.01 22.99
CA SER A 263 -4.75 -17.28 21.77
C SER A 263 -3.25 -17.31 21.46
N VAL A 264 -2.39 -17.30 22.49
CA VAL A 264 -0.94 -17.50 22.35
C VAL A 264 -0.63 -18.84 21.69
N TRP A 265 -1.24 -19.93 22.17
CA TRP A 265 -1.05 -21.26 21.59
C TRP A 265 -1.62 -21.37 20.18
N ARG A 266 -2.71 -20.66 19.88
CA ARG A 266 -3.28 -20.58 18.53
C ARG A 266 -2.36 -19.83 17.58
N TYR A 267 -1.85 -18.66 17.97
CA TYR A 267 -0.99 -17.83 17.14
C TYR A 267 0.37 -18.48 16.89
N GLY A 268 0.97 -19.08 17.93
CA GLY A 268 2.12 -19.97 17.79
C GLY A 268 3.45 -19.32 17.41
N ILE A 269 3.50 -17.98 17.31
CA ILE A 269 4.71 -17.19 17.04
C ILE A 269 4.79 -15.97 17.98
N GLU A 270 5.82 -15.13 17.83
CA GLU A 270 6.13 -14.03 18.75
C GLU A 270 5.07 -12.91 18.75
N PRO A 271 4.50 -12.53 19.92
CA PRO A 271 3.43 -11.53 20.01
C PRO A 271 3.92 -10.07 20.04
N TYR A 272 5.20 -9.85 19.77
CA TYR A 272 5.85 -8.54 19.78
C TYR A 272 6.47 -8.18 18.43
N ALA A 273 6.32 -9.05 17.42
CA ALA A 273 6.76 -8.81 16.05
C ALA A 273 5.59 -9.07 15.10
N VAL A 274 5.42 -8.19 14.12
CA VAL A 274 4.39 -8.36 13.08
C VAL A 274 4.77 -9.54 12.19
N ALA A 275 3.84 -10.46 11.99
CA ALA A 275 4.00 -11.60 11.08
C ALA A 275 3.74 -11.21 9.63
N ALA A 276 4.40 -11.88 8.68
CA ALA A 276 4.10 -11.68 7.27
C ALA A 276 2.70 -12.21 6.92
N ASP A 277 2.31 -13.31 7.54
CA ASP A 277 1.05 -13.97 7.23
C ASP A 277 0.41 -14.68 8.44
N VAL A 278 -0.92 -14.84 8.39
CA VAL A 278 -1.72 -15.58 9.37
C VAL A 278 -2.68 -16.50 8.61
N TYR A 279 -2.70 -17.78 8.99
CA TYR A 279 -3.40 -18.80 8.24
C TYR A 279 -4.92 -18.75 8.41
N ARG A 280 -5.62 -18.99 7.30
CA ARG A 280 -7.03 -19.42 7.25
C ARG A 280 -7.16 -20.90 6.87
N LEU A 281 -6.09 -21.67 7.02
CA LEU A 281 -6.10 -23.11 6.76
C LEU A 281 -7.02 -23.83 7.76
N SER A 282 -7.92 -24.67 7.26
CA SER A 282 -8.82 -25.48 8.11
C SER A 282 -8.05 -26.27 9.17
N GLY A 283 -8.47 -26.17 10.43
CA GLY A 283 -7.80 -26.75 11.60
C GLY A 283 -6.58 -25.97 12.11
N ARG A 284 -6.19 -24.87 11.44
CA ARG A 284 -5.04 -24.01 11.78
C ARG A 284 -5.35 -22.52 11.67
N ILE A 285 -6.63 -22.15 11.69
CA ILE A 285 -7.08 -20.75 11.58
C ILE A 285 -6.47 -19.93 12.73
N GLY A 286 -5.84 -18.81 12.39
CA GLY A 286 -5.20 -17.89 13.33
C GLY A 286 -3.76 -18.26 13.70
N GLN A 287 -3.17 -19.33 13.13
CA GLN A 287 -1.74 -19.61 13.28
C GLN A 287 -0.92 -18.61 12.47
N GLY A 288 0.08 -18.01 13.09
CA GLY A 288 1.03 -17.12 12.43
C GLY A 288 2.04 -17.89 11.58
N GLY A 289 2.37 -17.34 10.43
CA GLY A 289 3.43 -17.77 9.53
C GLY A 289 4.50 -16.68 9.39
N TRP A 290 5.70 -17.09 8.98
CA TRP A 290 6.83 -16.20 8.60
C TRP A 290 6.90 -14.89 9.42
N SER A 291 7.51 -14.96 10.61
CA SER A 291 7.71 -13.78 11.46
C SER A 291 9.01 -13.02 11.15
N TRP A 292 9.15 -11.82 11.73
CA TRP A 292 10.30 -10.91 11.68
C TRP A 292 10.63 -10.27 10.34
N TYR A 293 11.07 -11.07 9.37
CA TYR A 293 11.58 -10.53 8.10
C TYR A 293 10.43 -10.32 7.12
N THR A 294 9.75 -9.18 7.26
CA THR A 294 8.60 -8.81 6.42
C THR A 294 8.50 -7.30 6.24
N GLY A 295 8.10 -6.86 5.04
CA GLY A 295 7.75 -5.47 4.78
C GLY A 295 6.56 -4.96 5.61
N SER A 296 5.77 -5.87 6.20
CA SER A 296 4.62 -5.53 7.04
C SER A 296 5.00 -4.66 8.23
N ALA A 297 6.20 -4.81 8.79
CA ALA A 297 6.66 -3.98 9.92
C ALA A 297 6.75 -2.49 9.55
N ALA A 298 7.35 -2.18 8.39
CA ALA A 298 7.48 -0.81 7.91
C ALA A 298 6.11 -0.22 7.56
N TRP A 299 5.25 -0.98 6.88
CA TRP A 299 3.90 -0.52 6.56
C TRP A 299 3.02 -0.35 7.78
N MET A 300 3.13 -1.21 8.79
CA MET A 300 2.40 -1.08 10.05
C MET A 300 2.78 0.22 10.77
N TYR A 301 4.08 0.54 10.79
CA TYR A 301 4.56 1.79 11.36
C TYR A 301 3.97 3.01 10.63
N ARG A 302 4.03 3.02 9.29
CA ARG A 302 3.44 4.10 8.49
C ARG A 302 1.93 4.20 8.66
N ALA A 303 1.21 3.08 8.64
CA ALA A 303 -0.23 3.06 8.84
C ALA A 303 -0.63 3.68 10.18
N TRP A 304 0.03 3.32 11.28
CA TRP A 304 -0.25 3.95 12.57
C TRP A 304 0.19 5.41 12.65
N VAL A 305 1.43 5.71 12.28
CA VAL A 305 2.02 7.04 12.52
C VAL A 305 1.54 8.07 11.51
N GLU A 306 1.62 7.74 10.22
CA GLU A 306 1.32 8.67 9.13
C GLU A 306 -0.18 8.71 8.84
N GLU A 307 -0.86 7.56 8.80
CA GLU A 307 -2.27 7.52 8.34
C GLU A 307 -3.29 7.64 9.48
N MET A 308 -3.13 6.89 10.57
CA MET A 308 -4.08 6.93 11.70
C MET A 308 -3.87 8.14 12.59
N LEU A 309 -2.64 8.33 13.09
CA LEU A 309 -2.30 9.49 13.92
C LEU A 309 -2.13 10.77 13.10
N GLY A 310 -2.00 10.66 11.77
CA GLY A 310 -1.97 11.80 10.87
C GLY A 310 -0.68 12.61 10.92
N LEU A 311 0.44 12.04 11.40
CA LEU A 311 1.70 12.77 11.51
C LEU A 311 2.38 12.87 10.13
N GLU A 312 2.23 14.03 9.49
CA GLU A 312 2.90 14.34 8.23
C GLU A 312 4.02 15.33 8.45
N VAL A 313 5.27 14.92 8.19
CA VAL A 313 6.44 15.80 8.24
C VAL A 313 7.10 15.86 6.87
N ARG A 314 7.24 17.07 6.32
CA ARG A 314 7.93 17.35 5.07
C ARG A 314 8.95 18.45 5.30
N GLY A 315 10.21 18.07 5.50
CA GLY A 315 11.26 19.02 5.86
C GLY A 315 11.00 19.64 7.22
N GLU A 316 10.82 20.96 7.26
CA GLU A 316 10.53 21.73 8.48
C GLU A 316 9.03 22.05 8.62
N ALA A 317 8.17 21.46 7.79
CA ALA A 317 6.72 21.61 7.90
C ALA A 317 6.09 20.33 8.46
N MET A 318 5.34 20.47 9.54
CA MET A 318 4.55 19.39 10.14
C MET A 318 3.05 19.70 10.04
N ARG A 319 2.27 18.72 9.61
CA ARG A 319 0.80 18.72 9.69
C ARG A 319 0.37 17.53 10.54
N ILE A 320 -0.75 17.71 11.25
CA ILE A 320 -1.39 16.66 12.03
C ILE A 320 -2.82 16.52 11.50
N THR A 321 -3.11 15.42 10.82
CA THR A 321 -4.39 15.15 10.11
C THR A 321 -4.95 13.79 10.55
N PRO A 322 -5.40 13.65 11.82
CA PRO A 322 -5.71 12.34 12.37
C PRO A 322 -6.91 11.69 11.68
N VAL A 323 -6.81 10.38 11.46
CA VAL A 323 -7.92 9.51 11.06
C VAL A 323 -8.05 8.40 12.10
N ILE A 324 -8.70 8.73 13.21
CA ILE A 324 -8.79 7.87 14.40
C ILE A 324 -10.18 7.25 14.53
N PRO A 325 -10.34 6.12 15.23
CA PRO A 325 -11.66 5.57 15.42
C PRO A 325 -12.55 6.47 16.27
N GLY A 326 -13.85 6.48 15.99
CA GLY A 326 -14.80 7.38 16.65
C GLY A 326 -14.86 7.18 18.18
N TRP A 327 -14.45 6.04 18.71
CA TRP A 327 -14.42 5.80 20.16
C TRP A 327 -13.20 6.40 20.89
N TRP A 328 -12.33 7.16 20.21
CA TRP A 328 -11.21 7.86 20.85
C TRP A 328 -11.59 9.31 21.19
N ASP A 329 -11.43 9.69 22.46
CA ASP A 329 -11.55 11.08 22.94
C ASP A 329 -10.41 11.99 22.42
N GLY A 330 -9.37 11.39 21.83
CA GLY A 330 -8.13 12.04 21.45
C GLY A 330 -6.92 11.17 21.79
N PHE A 331 -5.72 11.71 21.58
CA PHE A 331 -4.46 11.05 21.95
C PHE A 331 -3.36 12.08 22.22
N GLN A 332 -2.23 11.61 22.74
CA GLN A 332 -1.03 12.40 22.91
C GLN A 332 0.14 11.73 22.20
N MET A 333 1.00 12.53 21.59
CA MET A 333 2.27 12.07 21.05
C MET A 333 3.39 13.08 21.31
N SER A 334 4.62 12.58 21.39
CA SER A 334 5.81 13.41 21.47
C SER A 334 6.63 13.21 20.21
N TYR A 335 6.85 14.29 19.47
CA TYR A 335 7.68 14.30 18.27
C TYR A 335 8.96 15.10 18.51
N ARG A 336 10.09 14.63 17.99
CA ARG A 336 11.39 15.30 18.14
C ARG A 336 11.93 15.69 16.76
N HIS A 337 12.32 16.95 16.62
CA HIS A 337 13.00 17.46 15.44
C HIS A 337 14.31 18.16 15.86
N GLY A 338 15.46 17.54 15.61
CA GLY A 338 16.71 17.98 16.23
C GLY A 338 16.66 17.87 17.75
N GLU A 339 16.96 18.96 18.45
CA GLU A 339 16.85 19.04 19.92
C GLU A 339 15.48 19.54 20.40
N ALA A 340 14.62 20.00 19.48
CA ALA A 340 13.28 20.49 19.81
C ALA A 340 12.32 19.33 20.10
N LEU A 341 11.49 19.49 21.14
CA LEU A 341 10.45 18.55 21.53
C LEU A 341 9.07 19.17 21.30
N TYR A 342 8.22 18.49 20.54
CA TYR A 342 6.84 18.88 20.28
C TYR A 342 5.91 17.91 21.01
N GLU A 343 5.22 18.41 22.04
CA GLU A 343 4.16 17.66 22.71
C GLU A 343 2.82 17.98 22.06
N ILE A 344 2.28 17.00 21.34
CA ILE A 344 1.06 17.13 20.57
C ILE A 344 -0.08 16.48 21.36
N GLN A 345 -1.12 17.26 21.63
CA GLN A 345 -2.36 16.80 22.20
C GLN A 345 -3.45 16.92 21.14
N VAL A 346 -4.00 15.79 20.71
CA VAL A 346 -5.17 15.74 19.82
C VAL A 346 -6.42 15.55 20.69
N GLU A 347 -7.43 16.38 20.47
CA GLU A 347 -8.72 16.35 21.18
C GLU A 347 -9.87 16.07 20.23
N ASN A 348 -10.74 15.14 20.59
CA ASN A 348 -11.87 14.69 19.79
C ASN A 348 -13.16 14.46 20.61
N PRO A 349 -13.70 15.49 21.29
CA PRO A 349 -14.87 15.29 22.17
C PRO A 349 -16.19 15.10 21.42
N GLU A 350 -16.21 15.37 20.11
CA GLU A 350 -17.37 15.11 19.25
C GLU A 350 -17.22 13.77 18.49
N HIS A 351 -16.17 12.99 18.79
CA HIS A 351 -15.98 11.64 18.26
C HIS A 351 -15.96 11.58 16.72
N PHE A 352 -15.35 12.58 16.08
CA PHE A 352 -15.09 12.57 14.63
C PHE A 352 -14.04 11.51 14.28
N GLU A 353 -14.19 10.88 13.12
CA GLU A 353 -13.17 9.94 12.64
C GLU A 353 -12.05 10.62 11.86
N HIS A 354 -12.29 11.82 11.35
CA HIS A 354 -11.32 12.63 10.62
C HIS A 354 -11.69 14.12 10.68
N GLY A 355 -10.77 14.98 10.23
CA GLY A 355 -10.97 16.43 10.15
C GLY A 355 -10.38 17.19 11.34
N VAL A 356 -9.87 18.39 11.07
CA VAL A 356 -9.23 19.27 12.05
C VAL A 356 -9.88 20.64 11.98
N ALA A 357 -10.55 21.03 13.07
CA ALA A 357 -11.18 22.34 13.18
C ALA A 357 -10.16 23.46 13.38
N TRP A 358 -9.10 23.19 14.15
CA TRP A 358 -8.01 24.15 14.37
C TRP A 358 -6.77 23.48 14.95
N VAL A 359 -5.64 24.19 14.80
CA VAL A 359 -4.35 23.88 15.43
C VAL A 359 -3.87 25.09 16.24
N GLU A 360 -3.25 24.82 17.39
CA GLU A 360 -2.61 25.81 18.26
C GLU A 360 -1.18 25.38 18.55
N VAL A 361 -0.24 26.34 18.53
CA VAL A 361 1.16 26.17 18.93
C VAL A 361 1.46 27.20 20.03
N ASP A 362 1.87 26.73 21.20
CA ASP A 362 2.22 27.56 22.36
C ASP A 362 1.18 28.64 22.72
N GLY A 363 -0.11 28.29 22.62
CA GLY A 363 -1.21 29.22 22.92
C GLY A 363 -1.68 30.07 21.73
N GLN A 364 -1.07 29.93 20.55
CA GLN A 364 -1.40 30.74 19.37
C GLN A 364 -1.99 29.90 18.24
N ARG A 365 -3.09 30.37 17.64
CA ARG A 365 -3.76 29.73 16.50
C ARG A 365 -2.88 29.74 15.26
N VAL A 366 -2.85 28.62 14.56
CA VAL A 366 -2.20 28.48 13.25
C VAL A 366 -3.29 28.41 12.18
N GLU A 367 -3.35 29.39 11.29
CA GLU A 367 -4.44 29.53 10.32
C GLU A 367 -4.43 28.44 9.23
N ASP A 368 -3.25 28.04 8.76
CA ASP A 368 -3.09 27.04 7.69
C ASP A 368 -2.90 25.61 8.20
N GLY A 369 -2.89 25.43 9.53
CA GLY A 369 -2.64 24.17 10.22
C GLY A 369 -1.22 23.62 10.07
N VAL A 370 -0.25 24.43 9.60
CA VAL A 370 1.15 24.02 9.43
C VAL A 370 1.99 24.44 10.63
N VAL A 371 2.56 23.46 11.32
CA VAL A 371 3.54 23.72 12.37
C VAL A 371 4.94 23.77 11.76
N HIS A 372 5.60 24.91 11.88
CA HIS A 372 6.99 25.08 11.46
C HIS A 372 7.94 24.55 12.54
N LEU A 373 8.76 23.57 12.16
CA LEU A 373 9.67 22.88 13.04
C LEU A 373 11.00 23.64 13.16
N GLY A 374 11.29 24.14 14.36
CA GLY A 374 12.64 24.52 14.79
C GLY A 374 13.47 23.31 15.25
N ARG A 375 14.79 23.54 15.41
CA ARG A 375 15.77 22.53 15.87
C ARG A 375 16.38 22.82 17.24
N ASP A 376 16.10 24.00 17.78
CA ASP A 376 16.67 24.48 19.04
C ASP A 376 16.13 23.67 20.22
N GLN A 377 16.85 23.66 21.35
CA GLN A 377 16.49 22.92 22.56
C GLN A 377 15.31 23.58 23.30
N VAL A 378 14.13 23.54 22.67
CA VAL A 378 12.89 24.14 23.14
C VAL A 378 11.80 23.07 23.14
N LYS A 379 10.87 23.22 24.08
CA LYS A 379 9.67 22.40 24.17
C LYS A 379 8.47 23.21 23.70
N HIS A 380 7.82 22.76 22.64
CA HIS A 380 6.60 23.34 22.10
C HIS A 380 5.39 22.50 22.51
N ARG A 381 4.28 23.17 22.84
CA ARG A 381 2.98 22.53 23.06
C ARG A 381 2.10 22.75 21.84
N ILE A 382 1.59 21.66 21.28
CA ILE A 382 0.66 21.68 20.16
C ILE A 382 -0.67 21.12 20.63
N VAL A 383 -1.76 21.84 20.35
CA VAL A 383 -3.12 21.33 20.55
C VAL A 383 -3.81 21.27 19.20
N VAL A 384 -4.32 20.10 18.85
CA VAL A 384 -5.08 19.85 17.63
C VAL A 384 -6.51 19.50 18.03
N ARG A 385 -7.47 20.23 17.51
CA ARG A 385 -8.89 19.94 17.76
C ARG A 385 -9.52 19.33 16.53
N MET A 386 -10.01 18.11 16.66
CA MET A 386 -10.78 17.46 15.60
C MET A 386 -12.15 18.14 15.45
N GLY A 387 -12.63 18.20 14.20
CA GLY A 387 -13.89 18.82 13.83
C GLY A 387 -14.02 19.03 12.32
N LYS A 388 -15.17 19.56 11.90
CA LYS A 388 -15.51 19.84 10.50
C LYS A 388 -15.10 21.23 10.04
#